data_AF-A0A9D1S5T4-F1
#
_entry.id   AF-A0A9D1S5T4-F1
#
_cell.length_a   1.000
_cell.length_b   1.000
_cell.length_c   1.000
_cell.angle_alpha   90.00
_cell.angle_beta   90.00
_cell.angle_gamma   90.00
#
_symmetry.space_group_name_H-M   'P 1'
#
loop_
_entity.id
_entity.type
_entity.pdbx_description
1 polymer ?
#
loop_
_entity_poly.entity_id
_entity_poly.type
_entity_poly.pdbx_seq_one_letter_code
_entity_poly.pdbx_strand_id
1 'polypeptide(L)'
;MKQFVSGDDLSVFSSIIKGEFTRRACVEATLTAAGWSGAGPYTQVMTVVGMAPDRLSVVGLSEAATEAQRKACRAALLTPVACDADSVTVVADGAKPDVDLPVSVAMWF
;
A
#
# COMPACT_ATOMS: atom_id res chain seq x y z
N MET A 1 17.23 -40.56 23.93
CA MET A 1 15.97 -39.99 24.46
C MET A 1 15.51 -38.94 23.45
N LYS A 2 14.50 -39.24 22.62
CA LYS A 2 14.00 -38.30 21.61
C LYS A 2 13.08 -37.30 22.32
N GLN A 3 13.42 -36.02 22.26
CA GLN A 3 12.56 -34.95 22.80
C GLN A 3 11.33 -34.84 21.90
N PHE A 4 10.22 -35.41 22.37
CA PHE A 4 8.92 -35.29 21.73
C PHE A 4 8.35 -33.95 22.18
N VAL A 5 8.40 -32.96 21.30
CA VAL A 5 7.80 -31.64 21.53
C VAL A 5 6.28 -31.82 21.63
N SER A 6 5.66 -31.31 22.69
CA SER A 6 4.22 -31.48 22.95
C SER A 6 3.37 -30.68 21.94
N GLY A 7 2.12 -31.11 21.74
CA GLY A 7 1.20 -30.50 20.74
C GLY A 7 0.93 -29.00 20.94
N ASP A 8 1.10 -28.49 22.16
CA ASP A 8 0.95 -27.06 22.47
C ASP A 8 2.08 -26.22 21.87
N ASP A 9 3.30 -26.75 21.79
CA ASP A 9 4.46 -26.03 21.26
C ASP A 9 4.33 -25.86 19.74
N LEU A 10 3.85 -26.89 19.02
CA LEU A 10 3.60 -26.82 17.57
C LEU A 10 2.52 -25.78 17.21
N SER A 11 1.57 -25.52 18.11
CA SER A 11 0.55 -24.49 17.92
C SER A 11 1.14 -23.07 18.01
N VAL A 12 2.07 -22.86 18.95
CA VAL A 12 2.80 -21.61 19.12
C VAL A 12 3.76 -21.40 17.96
N PHE A 13 4.54 -22.42 17.57
CA PHE A 13 5.38 -22.36 16.37
C PHE A 13 4.56 -22.13 15.09
N SER A 14 3.38 -22.74 14.95
CA SER A 14 2.49 -22.47 13.81
C SER A 14 1.96 -21.05 13.83
N SER A 15 1.63 -20.49 15.00
CA SER A 15 1.18 -19.10 15.16
C SER A 15 2.32 -18.10 14.91
N ILE A 16 3.52 -18.39 15.37
CA ILE A 16 4.73 -17.59 15.13
C ILE A 16 5.11 -17.64 13.66
N ILE A 17 5.18 -18.82 13.03
CA ILE A 17 5.49 -18.94 11.60
C ILE A 17 4.35 -18.34 10.74
N LYS A 18 3.08 -18.54 11.09
CA LYS A 18 1.96 -17.87 10.41
C LYS A 18 1.97 -16.35 10.65
N GLY A 19 2.42 -15.87 11.80
CA GLY A 19 2.48 -14.45 12.14
C GLY A 19 3.66 -13.72 11.50
N GLU A 20 4.84 -14.35 11.53
CA GLU A 20 6.11 -13.82 10.99
C GLU A 20 6.18 -13.95 9.46
N PHE A 21 5.59 -14.99 8.87
CA PHE A 21 5.65 -15.22 7.42
C PHE A 21 4.49 -14.60 6.63
N THR A 22 3.42 -14.11 7.29
CA THR A 22 2.24 -13.54 6.61
C THR A 22 2.29 -12.03 6.44
N ARG A 23 3.23 -11.32 7.05
CA ARG A 23 3.15 -9.86 7.03
C ARG A 23 3.78 -9.30 5.74
N ARG A 24 3.05 -9.40 4.63
CA ARG A 24 2.99 -8.41 3.54
C ARG A 24 1.53 -8.02 3.44
N ALA A 25 1.08 -7.01 4.19
CA ALA A 25 -0.27 -6.51 4.02
C ALA A 25 -0.27 -5.69 2.73
N CYS A 26 -0.98 -6.19 1.74
CA CYS A 26 -1.41 -5.38 0.62
C CYS A 26 -2.79 -4.83 0.97
N VAL A 27 -2.93 -3.52 0.97
CA VAL A 27 -4.20 -2.84 1.25
C VAL A 27 -4.68 -2.16 -0.02
N GLU A 28 -5.92 -2.42 -0.40
CA GLU A 28 -6.55 -1.71 -1.51
C GLU A 28 -7.01 -0.32 -1.04
N ALA A 29 -6.71 0.70 -1.84
CA ALA A 29 -7.13 2.07 -1.62
C ALA A 29 -7.52 2.72 -2.96
N THR A 30 -8.06 3.92 -2.92
CA THR A 30 -8.42 4.67 -4.14
C THR A 30 -7.90 6.10 -4.03
N LEU A 31 -7.08 6.49 -4.99
CA LEU A 31 -6.70 7.88 -5.20
C LEU A 31 -7.77 8.54 -6.07
N THR A 32 -8.62 9.34 -5.45
CA THR A 32 -9.72 10.02 -6.13
C THR A 32 -9.24 11.19 -7.00
N ALA A 33 -9.86 11.41 -8.16
CA ALA A 33 -9.52 12.53 -9.05
C ALA A 33 -9.66 13.92 -8.38
N ALA A 34 -10.63 14.04 -7.47
CA ALA A 34 -10.87 15.27 -6.71
C ALA A 34 -9.88 15.49 -5.56
N GLY A 35 -9.16 14.45 -5.11
CA GLY A 35 -8.27 14.51 -3.95
C GLY A 35 -6.91 15.14 -4.23
N TRP A 36 -6.57 15.40 -5.49
CA TRP A 36 -5.32 16.03 -5.88
C TRP A 36 -5.33 17.54 -5.65
N SER A 37 -4.36 18.00 -4.87
CA SER A 37 -4.10 19.41 -4.56
C SER A 37 -2.79 19.90 -5.19
N GLY A 38 -2.59 21.22 -5.20
CA GLY A 38 -1.41 21.86 -5.79
C GLY A 38 -1.58 22.26 -7.27
N ALA A 39 -0.59 22.96 -7.79
CA ALA A 39 -0.50 23.39 -9.19
C ALA A 39 0.62 22.68 -9.97
N GLY A 40 1.15 21.58 -9.41
CA GLY A 40 2.28 20.82 -9.95
C GLY A 40 3.57 21.02 -9.16
N PRO A 41 4.23 19.94 -8.68
CA PRO A 41 3.72 18.56 -8.59
C PRO A 41 2.43 18.48 -7.76
N TYR A 42 1.51 17.58 -8.13
CA TYR A 42 0.23 17.44 -7.44
C TYR A 42 0.35 16.47 -6.26
N THR A 43 -0.36 16.72 -5.17
CA THR A 43 -0.26 15.90 -3.96
C THR A 43 -1.62 15.43 -3.49
N GLN A 44 -1.70 14.17 -3.09
CA GLN A 44 -2.86 13.57 -2.45
C GLN A 44 -2.43 12.71 -1.27
N VAL A 45 -3.15 12.83 -0.16
CA VAL A 45 -3.03 11.93 1.00
C VAL A 45 -4.13 10.89 0.90
N MET A 46 -3.76 9.62 0.93
CA MET A 46 -4.71 8.50 0.97
C MET A 46 -4.70 7.84 2.35
N THR A 47 -5.87 7.40 2.81
CA THR A 47 -5.99 6.59 4.03
C THR A 47 -5.56 5.15 3.74
N VAL A 48 -4.65 4.63 4.54
CA VAL A 48 -4.21 3.23 4.50
C VAL A 48 -4.10 2.71 5.94
N VAL A 49 -5.16 2.07 6.42
CA VAL A 49 -5.24 1.61 7.82
C VAL A 49 -4.12 0.63 8.14
N GLY A 50 -3.46 0.84 9.28
CA GLY A 50 -2.31 0.07 9.75
C GLY A 50 -0.96 0.56 9.20
N MET A 51 -0.94 1.62 8.39
CA MET A 51 0.30 2.29 8.02
C MET A 51 0.91 3.01 9.23
N ALA A 52 2.23 3.05 9.27
CA ALA A 52 2.98 3.74 10.30
C ALA A 52 4.04 4.64 9.67
N PRO A 53 4.49 5.69 10.39
CA PRO A 53 5.69 6.42 9.99
C PRO A 53 6.90 5.49 9.88
N ASP A 54 7.89 5.90 9.09
CA ASP A 54 9.14 5.17 8.80
C ASP A 54 8.98 3.81 8.09
N ARG A 55 7.78 3.51 7.58
CA ARG A 55 7.52 2.34 6.74
C ARG A 55 7.81 2.63 5.27
N LEU A 56 8.34 1.63 4.56
CA LEU A 56 8.43 1.69 3.11
C LEU A 56 7.05 1.39 2.52
N SER A 57 6.47 2.36 1.80
CA SER A 57 5.28 2.15 0.97
C SER A 57 5.67 1.86 -0.47
N VAL A 58 5.12 0.78 -1.03
CA VAL A 58 5.09 0.59 -2.48
C VAL A 58 3.64 0.73 -2.92
N VAL A 59 3.37 1.74 -3.75
CA VAL A 59 2.03 2.00 -4.30
C VAL A 59 2.04 1.60 -5.77
N GLY A 60 1.16 0.69 -6.14
CA GLY A 60 0.92 0.28 -7.52
C GLY A 60 -0.55 0.38 -7.88
N LEU A 61 -0.88 0.41 -9.17
CA LEU A 61 -2.25 0.23 -9.62
C LEU A 61 -2.75 -1.18 -9.27
N SER A 62 -4.01 -1.26 -8.83
CA SER A 62 -4.71 -2.52 -8.63
C SER A 62 -4.87 -3.26 -9.96
N GLU A 63 -4.84 -4.60 -9.94
CA GLU A 63 -5.03 -5.43 -11.15
C GLU A 63 -6.40 -5.23 -11.80
N ALA A 64 -7.39 -4.77 -11.01
CA ALA A 64 -8.73 -4.43 -11.48
C ALA A 64 -8.79 -3.12 -12.29
N ALA A 65 -7.70 -2.35 -12.37
CA ALA A 65 -7.68 -1.07 -13.06
C ALA A 65 -7.97 -1.21 -14.56
N THR A 66 -8.89 -0.38 -15.05
CA THR A 66 -9.23 -0.25 -16.47
C THR A 66 -8.08 0.34 -17.30
N GLU A 67 -8.17 0.26 -18.62
CA GLU A 67 -7.17 0.87 -19.52
C GLU A 67 -7.04 2.38 -19.30
N ALA A 68 -8.15 3.09 -19.12
CA ALA A 68 -8.16 4.52 -18.86
C ALA A 68 -7.39 4.87 -17.58
N GLN A 69 -7.60 4.11 -16.51
CA GLN A 69 -6.89 4.27 -15.24
C GLN A 69 -5.40 3.97 -15.37
N ARG A 70 -5.03 2.91 -16.10
CA ARG A 70 -3.62 2.60 -16.38
C ARG A 70 -2.93 3.70 -17.20
N LYS A 71 -3.63 4.29 -18.17
CA LYS A 71 -3.11 5.42 -18.95
C LYS A 71 -2.90 6.66 -18.07
N ALA A 72 -3.89 7.01 -17.25
CA ALA A 72 -3.83 8.15 -16.35
C ALA A 72 -2.69 8.01 -15.33
N CYS A 73 -2.56 6.85 -14.68
CA CYS A 73 -1.48 6.62 -13.72
C CYS A 73 -0.08 6.75 -14.34
N ARG A 74 0.12 6.23 -15.56
CA ARG A 74 1.42 6.35 -16.26
C ARG A 74 1.72 7.78 -16.67
N ALA A 75 0.70 8.55 -17.07
CA ALA A 75 0.85 9.97 -17.35
C ALA A 75 1.13 10.80 -16.09
N ALA A 76 0.63 10.35 -14.93
CA ALA A 76 0.78 11.03 -13.66
C ALA A 76 2.14 10.82 -12.99
N LEU A 77 2.89 9.78 -13.36
CA LEU A 77 4.18 9.42 -12.74
C LEU A 77 4.05 9.35 -11.20
N LEU A 78 3.13 8.50 -10.73
CA LEU A 78 2.81 8.40 -9.31
C LEU A 78 4.01 7.95 -8.47
N THR A 79 4.31 8.71 -7.44
CA THR A 79 5.41 8.44 -6.50
C THR A 79 4.91 8.60 -5.06
N PRO A 80 4.93 7.56 -4.21
CA PRO A 80 4.72 7.75 -2.78
C PRO A 80 5.95 8.48 -2.18
N VAL A 81 5.70 9.51 -1.36
CA VAL A 81 6.77 10.39 -0.84
C VAL A 81 6.83 10.45 0.69
N ALA A 82 5.75 10.08 1.38
CA ALA A 82 5.72 10.06 2.84
C ALA A 82 4.69 9.06 3.36
N CYS A 83 4.93 8.55 4.56
CA CYS A 83 4.03 7.67 5.28
C CYS A 83 3.81 8.24 6.68
N ASP A 84 2.59 8.15 7.18
CA ASP A 84 2.21 8.56 8.52
C ASP A 84 1.27 7.50 9.13
N ALA A 85 0.81 7.72 10.36
CA ALA A 85 -0.21 6.91 10.98
C ALA A 85 -1.44 6.82 10.06
N ASP A 86 -1.77 5.60 9.66
CA ASP A 86 -2.91 5.25 8.82
C ASP A 86 -3.00 5.98 7.48
N SER A 87 -1.88 6.52 6.95
CA SER A 87 -1.91 7.25 5.68
C SER A 87 -0.60 7.20 4.89
N VAL A 88 -0.74 7.43 3.58
CA VAL A 88 0.36 7.56 2.63
C VAL A 88 0.14 8.81 1.78
N THR A 89 1.19 9.62 1.64
CA THR A 89 1.20 10.78 0.73
C THR A 89 1.79 10.36 -0.61
N VAL A 90 1.04 10.61 -1.68
CA VAL A 90 1.45 10.34 -3.06
C VAL A 90 1.52 11.64 -3.83
N VAL A 91 2.55 11.74 -4.66
CA VAL A 91 2.77 12.82 -5.60
C VAL A 91 2.52 12.32 -7.02
N ALA A 92 1.89 13.15 -7.83
CA ALA A 92 1.88 13.03 -9.28
C ALA A 92 2.82 14.09 -9.86
N ASP A 93 4.02 13.66 -10.28
CA ASP A 93 5.05 14.52 -10.87
C ASP A 93 4.75 14.87 -12.34
N GLY A 94 3.89 14.09 -12.99
CA GLY A 94 3.43 14.31 -14.36
C GLY A 94 2.11 15.08 -14.42
N ALA A 95 1.13 14.49 -15.11
CA ALA A 95 -0.21 15.06 -15.22
C ALA A 95 -1.06 14.79 -13.96
N LYS A 96 -1.96 15.72 -13.61
CA LYS A 96 -3.00 15.45 -12.61
C LYS A 96 -3.93 14.33 -13.12
N PRO A 97 -4.20 13.28 -12.33
CA PRO A 97 -5.20 12.29 -12.70
C PRO A 97 -6.61 12.88 -12.71
N ASP A 98 -7.32 12.71 -13.83
CA ASP A 98 -8.72 13.12 -14.00
C ASP A 98 -9.71 11.97 -13.72
N VAL A 99 -9.21 10.78 -13.37
CA VAL A 99 -10.02 9.59 -13.05
C VAL A 99 -9.57 9.00 -11.73
N ASP A 100 -10.49 8.34 -11.02
CA ASP A 100 -10.17 7.62 -9.79
C ASP A 100 -9.25 6.43 -10.09
N LEU A 101 -8.16 6.32 -9.35
CA LEU A 101 -7.14 5.29 -9.53
C LEU A 101 -7.22 4.27 -8.38
N PRO A 102 -7.66 3.03 -8.63
CA PRO A 102 -7.61 1.96 -7.65
C PRO A 102 -6.15 1.53 -7.50
N VAL A 103 -5.65 1.54 -6.27
CA VAL A 103 -4.25 1.23 -5.96
C VAL A 103 -4.15 0.15 -4.91
N SER A 104 -3.10 -0.66 -5.04
CA SER A 104 -2.68 -1.63 -4.04
C SER A 104 -1.44 -1.07 -3.34
N VAL A 105 -1.47 -1.00 -2.02
CA VAL A 105 -0.39 -0.50 -1.19
C VAL A 105 0.25 -1.65 -0.44
N ALA A 106 1.48 -2.00 -0.81
CA ALA A 106 2.26 -2.99 -0.09
C ALA A 106 3.06 -2.31 1.03
N MET A 107 2.85 -2.80 2.25
CA MET A 107 3.55 -2.36 3.46
C MET A 107 4.64 -3.37 3.82
N TRP A 108 5.83 -2.87 4.14
CA TRP A 108 6.94 -3.67 4.67
C TRP A 108 7.04 -3.46 6.18
N PHE A 109 7.00 -4.55 6.95
CA PHE A 109 7.02 -4.52 8.42
C PHE A 109 8.41 -4.84 8.99
#